data_AF-A0A6G1KWN5-F1
#
_entry.id   AF-A0A6G1KWN5-F1
#
_cell.length_a   1.000
_cell.length_b   1.000
_cell.length_c   1.000
_cell.angle_alpha   90.00
_cell.angle_beta   90.00
_cell.angle_gamma   90.00
#
_symmetry.space_group_name_H-M   'P 1'
#
loop_
_entity.id
_entity.type
_entity.pdbx_description
1 polymer ?
#
loop_
_entity_poly.entity_id
_entity_poly.type
_entity_poly.pdbx_seq_one_letter_code
_entity_poly.pdbx_strand_id
1 'polypeptide(L)' 'MPAADDNANRRKAAREVIDILHEISTLLNTNLDRQSLSYCVSLIENGVNPEALAKVITELKAQNQCYEAERAAGAQ' A
#
# COMPACT_ATOMS: atom_id res chain seq x y z
N MET A 1 20.07 30.42 -8.50
CA MET A 1 19.66 29.59 -7.34
C MET A 1 18.91 28.37 -7.88
N PRO A 2 19.46 27.13 -7.80
CA PRO A 2 18.84 25.94 -8.39
C PRO A 2 18.10 24.99 -7.42
N ALA A 3 18.09 25.22 -6.11
CA ALA A 3 17.58 24.23 -5.13
C ALA A 3 16.05 23.98 -5.16
N ALA A 4 15.25 24.85 -5.79
CA ALA A 4 13.79 24.71 -5.86
C ALA A 4 13.36 23.67 -6.92
N ASP A 5 14.04 23.63 -8.06
CA ASP A 5 13.76 22.69 -9.15
C ASP A 5 14.05 21.23 -8.75
N ASP A 6 15.12 20.99 -8.00
CA ASP A 6 15.48 19.64 -7.52
C ASP A 6 14.40 19.03 -6.60
N ASN A 7 13.81 19.83 -5.71
CA ASN A 7 12.78 19.34 -4.79
C ASN A 7 11.47 19.05 -5.53
N ALA A 8 11.11 19.90 -6.50
CA ALA A 8 9.95 19.67 -7.36
C ALA A 8 10.12 18.39 -8.20
N ASN A 9 11.32 18.17 -8.74
CA ASN A 9 11.61 16.98 -9.54
C ASN A 9 11.56 15.68 -8.70
N ARG A 10 12.10 15.70 -7.47
CA ARG A 10 12.02 14.55 -6.54
C ARG A 10 10.57 14.21 -6.17
N ARG A 11 9.73 15.21 -5.92
CA ARG A 11 8.31 14.99 -5.62
C ARG A 11 7.56 14.40 -6.81
N LYS A 12 7.91 14.81 -8.02
CA LYS A 12 7.34 14.27 -9.26
C LYS A 12 7.73 12.80 -9.46
N ALA A 13 9.03 12.50 -9.33
CA ALA A 13 9.54 11.13 -9.40
C ALA A 13 8.90 10.20 -8.35
N ALA A 14 8.73 10.68 -7.12
CA ALA A 14 8.07 9.89 -6.06
C ALA A 14 6.61 9.56 -6.40
N ARG A 15 5.87 10.49 -7.03
CA ARG A 15 4.50 10.22 -7.50
C ARG A 15 4.49 9.17 -8.60
N GLU A 16 5.36 9.31 -9.60
CA GLU A 16 5.48 8.34 -10.71
C GLU A 16 5.84 6.95 -10.20
N VAL A 17 6.72 6.83 -9.20
CA VAL A 17 7.04 5.54 -8.57
C VAL A 17 5.81 4.91 -7.92
N ILE A 18 5.02 5.68 -7.17
CA ILE A 18 3.79 5.19 -6.53
C ILE A 18 2.72 4.83 -7.57
N ASP A 19 2.60 5.60 -8.66
CA ASP A 19 1.72 5.28 -9.80
C ASP A 19 2.06 3.91 -10.39
N ILE A 20 3.33 3.69 -10.74
CA ILE A 20 3.81 2.43 -11.32
C ILE A 20 3.60 1.27 -10.35
N LEU A 21 3.93 1.44 -9.06
CA LEU A 21 3.73 0.42 -8.05
C LEU A 21 2.24 0.06 -7.87
N HIS A 22 1.35 1.03 -7.98
CA HIS A 22 -0.09 0.80 -7.89
C HIS A 22 -0.63 0.03 -9.10
N GLU A 23 -0.13 0.32 -10.31
CA GLU A 23 -0.44 -0.47 -11.50
C GLU A 23 0.02 -1.93 -11.34
N ILE A 24 1.25 -2.15 -10.85
CA ILE A 24 1.77 -3.50 -10.56
C ILE A 24 0.89 -4.21 -9.53
N SER A 25 0.52 -3.51 -8.44
CA SER A 25 -0.38 -4.03 -7.40
C SER A 25 -1.73 -4.48 -7.95
N THR A 26 -2.26 -3.72 -8.92
CA THR A 26 -3.53 -4.00 -9.60
C THR A 26 -3.42 -5.22 -10.50
N LEU A 27 -2.35 -5.32 -11.30
CA LEU A 27 -2.07 -6.48 -12.15
C LEU A 27 -1.91 -7.77 -11.34
N LEU A 28 -1.28 -7.69 -10.16
CA LEU A 28 -1.10 -8.82 -9.26
C LEU A 28 -2.32 -9.10 -8.37
N ASN A 29 -3.43 -8.38 -8.54
CA ASN A 29 -4.66 -8.50 -7.71
C ASN A 29 -4.40 -8.42 -6.19
N THR A 30 -3.37 -7.66 -5.78
CA THR A 30 -3.09 -7.46 -4.35
C THR A 30 -4.07 -6.48 -3.71
N ASN A 31 -4.81 -5.70 -4.53
CA ASN A 31 -5.84 -4.75 -4.11
C ASN A 31 -5.32 -3.78 -3.02
N LEU A 32 -4.10 -3.27 -3.17
CA LEU A 32 -3.56 -2.23 -2.30
C LEU A 32 -3.91 -0.85 -2.87
N ASP A 33 -4.63 -0.06 -2.07
CA ASP A 33 -4.89 1.35 -2.38
C ASP A 33 -3.59 2.17 -2.36
N ARG A 34 -3.55 3.28 -3.10
CA ARG A 34 -2.38 4.18 -3.17
C ARG A 34 -1.90 4.64 -1.79
N GLN A 35 -2.80 4.92 -0.86
CA GLN A 35 -2.40 5.28 0.51
C GLN A 35 -1.73 4.10 1.22
N SER A 36 -2.32 2.90 1.12
CA SER A 36 -1.78 1.69 1.74
C SER A 36 -0.39 1.36 1.19
N LEU A 37 -0.20 1.52 -0.11
CA LEU A 37 1.06 1.28 -0.79
C LEU A 37 2.14 2.28 -0.33
N SER A 38 1.79 3.56 -0.18
CA SER A 38 2.69 4.58 0.38
C SER A 38 3.17 4.25 1.80
N TYR A 39 2.25 3.75 2.65
CA TYR A 39 2.62 3.28 3.99
C TYR A 39 3.55 2.06 3.93
N CYS A 40 3.29 1.11 3.03
CA CYS A 40 4.15 -0.06 2.87
C CYS A 40 5.57 0.34 2.45
N VAL A 41 5.69 1.27 1.48
CA VAL A 41 7.00 1.80 1.06
C VAL A 41 7.71 2.46 2.24
N SER A 42 7.01 3.30 3.00
CA SER A 42 7.57 3.97 4.18
C SER A 42 8.06 2.96 5.22
N LEU A 43 7.29 1.90 5.49
CA LEU A 43 7.68 0.85 6.44
C LEU A 43 8.91 0.07 5.97
N ILE A 44 8.97 -0.26 4.68
CA ILE A 44 10.12 -0.95 4.07
C ILE A 44 11.37 -0.06 4.13
N GLU A 45 11.24 1.24 3.85
CA GLU A 45 12.34 2.22 3.98
C GLU A 45 12.85 2.35 5.43
N ASN A 46 11.99 2.11 6.42
CA ASN A 46 12.36 2.05 7.84
C ASN A 46 12.96 0.68 8.27
N GLY A 47 13.15 -0.26 7.34
CA GLY A 47 13.81 -1.54 7.60
C GLY A 47 12.85 -2.68 7.97
N VAL A 48 11.55 -2.51 7.77
CA VAL A 48 10.57 -3.61 7.94
C VAL A 48 10.75 -4.64 6.82
N ASN A 49 10.74 -5.92 7.16
CA ASN A 49 10.82 -7.00 6.18
C ASN A 49 9.55 -7.02 5.30
N PRO A 50 9.66 -6.90 3.96
CA PRO A 50 8.52 -6.90 3.06
C PRO A 50 7.71 -8.20 3.09
N GLU A 51 8.34 -9.36 3.31
CA GLU A 51 7.63 -10.64 3.39
C GLU A 51 6.78 -10.75 4.64
N ALA A 52 7.30 -10.26 5.78
CA ALA A 52 6.55 -10.22 7.03
C ALA A 52 5.38 -9.24 6.93
N LEU A 53 5.61 -8.06 6.34
CA LEU A 53 4.58 -7.06 6.10
C LEU A 53 3.46 -7.61 5.21
N ALA A 54 3.81 -8.31 4.13
CA ALA A 54 2.83 -8.94 3.25
C ALA A 54 1.93 -9.94 3.99
N LYS A 55 2.52 -10.81 4.83
CA LYS A 55 1.74 -11.76 5.65
C LYS A 55 0.75 -11.06 6.56
N VAL A 56 1.19 -10.01 7.28
CA VAL A 56 0.32 -9.25 8.18
C VAL A 56 -0.83 -8.59 7.42
N ILE A 57 -0.56 -7.99 6.26
CA ILE A 57 -1.59 -7.34 5.43
C ILE A 57 -2.61 -8.36 4.93
N THR A 58 -2.15 -9.50 4.41
CA THR A 58 -3.03 -10.57 3.93
C THR A 58 -3.92 -11.12 5.04
N GLU A 59 -3.34 -11.31 6.23
CA GLU A 59 -4.09 -11.80 7.38
C GLU A 59 -5.13 -10.80 7.87
N LEU A 60 -4.78 -9.51 7.97
CA LEU A 60 -5.73 -8.46 8.34
C LEU A 60 -6.89 -8.36 7.35
N LYS A 61 -6.61 -8.50 6.04
CA LYS A 61 -7.65 -8.49 5.01
C LYS A 61 -8.58 -9.68 5.15
N ALA A 62 -8.04 -10.89 5.36
CA ALA A 62 -8.84 -12.09 5.57
C ALA A 62 -9.71 -11.98 6.83
N GLN A 63 -9.14 -11.50 7.94
CA GLN A 63 -9.89 -11.27 9.18
C GLN A 63 -11.03 -10.27 8.97
N ASN A 64 -10.77 -9.13 8.33
CA ASN A 64 -11.83 -8.15 8.01
C ASN A 64 -12.95 -8.76 7.17
N GLN A 65 -12.62 -9.54 6.14
CA GLN A 65 -13.63 -10.22 5.33
C GLN A 65 -14.47 -11.21 6.14
N CYS A 66 -13.82 -11.98 7.03
CA CYS A 66 -14.53 -12.86 7.96
C CYS A 66 -15.43 -12.06 8.92
N TYR A 67 -14.94 -10.97 9.50
CA TYR A 67 -15.72 -10.11 10.38
C TYR A 67 -16.94 -9.51 9.66
N GLU A 68 -16.79 -9.03 8.43
CA GLU A 68 -17.90 -8.49 7.64
C GLU A 68 -18.92 -9.57 7.29
N ALA A 69 -18.47 -10.77 6.93
CA ALA A 69 -19.34 -11.91 6.66
C ALA A 69 -20.14 -12.33 7.90
N GLU A 70 -19.50 -12.39 9.06
CA GLU A 70 -20.14 -12.74 10.33
C GLU A 70 -21.14 -11.66 10.78
N ARG A 71 -20.80 -10.38 10.57
CA ARG A 71 -21.72 -9.25 10.81
C ARG A 71 -22.93 -9.28 9.89
N ALA A 72 -22.74 -9.67 8.63
CA ALA A 72 -23.83 -9.82 7.66
C ALA A 72 -24.73 -11.02 7.99
N ALA A 73 -24.16 -12.10 8.52
CA ALA A 73 -24.90 -13.30 8.93
C ALA A 73 -25.68 -13.11 10.24
N GLY A 74 -25.16 -12.32 11.19
CA GLY A 74 -25.83 -12.01 12.46
C GLY A 74 -26.93 -10.94 12.38
N ALA A 75 -27.18 -10.36 11.21
CA ALA A 75 -28.22 -9.35 10.98
C ALA A 75 -29.54 -9.94 10.46
N GLN A 76 -29.72 -11.27 10.52
CA GLN A 76 -30.95 -11.97 10.15
C GLN A 76 -31.72 -12.48 11.37
#